data_AF-A0A961MWU8-F1
#
_entry.id   AF-A0A961MWU8-F1
#
_cell.length_a   1.000
_cell.length_b   1.000
_cell.length_c   1.000
_cell.angle_alpha   90.00
_cell.angle_beta   90.00
_cell.angle_gamma   90.00
#
_symmetry.space_group_name_H-M   'P 1'
#
loop_
_entity.id
_entity.type
_entity.pdbx_description
1 polymer ?
#
loop_
_entity_poly.entity_id
_entity_poly.type
_entity_poly.pdbx_seq_one_letter_code
_entity_poly.pdbx_strand_id
1 'polypeptide(L)' 'MANQKLYAGAKLREIRTRLQLTQKEFAARLGVSLPYLNQM' A
#
# COMPACT_ATOMS: atom_id res chain seq x y z
N MET A 1 -15.51 -7.79 20.56
CA MET A 1 -15.00 -8.05 19.19
C MET A 1 -13.74 -7.23 19.01
N ALA A 2 -12.60 -7.87 18.78
CA ALA A 2 -11.32 -7.16 18.68
C ALA A 2 -11.38 -6.23 17.46
N ASN A 3 -11.27 -4.93 17.72
CA ASN A 3 -11.18 -3.89 16.71
C ASN A 3 -9.90 -4.18 15.89
N GLN A 4 -10.04 -4.89 14.77
CA GLN A 4 -8.91 -5.15 13.88
C GLN A 4 -8.43 -3.79 13.42
N LYS A 5 -7.35 -3.28 14.03
CA LYS A 5 -6.62 -2.15 13.47
C LYS A 5 -6.27 -2.57 12.05
N LEU A 6 -7.02 -2.04 11.09
CA LEU A 6 -6.72 -2.14 9.67
C LEU A 6 -5.36 -1.45 9.52
N TYR A 7 -4.28 -2.23 9.57
CA TYR A 7 -2.97 -1.75 9.20
C TYR A 7 -3.02 -1.54 7.68
N ALA A 8 -3.52 -0.37 7.26
CA ALA A 8 -3.70 -0.01 5.86
C ALA A 8 -2.42 -0.26 5.06
N GLY A 9 -1.26 0.06 5.66
CA GLY A 9 0.06 -0.29 5.14
C GLY A 9 0.29 -1.76 4.82
N ALA A 10 -0.03 -2.64 5.77
CA ALA A 10 0.12 -4.08 5.58
C ALA A 10 -0.76 -4.58 4.42
N LYS A 11 -2.00 -4.07 4.33
CA LYS A 11 -2.92 -4.45 3.25
C LYS A 11 -2.48 -3.92 1.90
N LEU A 12 -2.00 -2.67 1.84
CA LEU A 12 -1.45 -2.07 0.63
C LEU A 12 -0.21 -2.83 0.14
N ARG A 13 0.69 -3.20 1.06
CA ARG A 13 1.88 -4.02 0.74
C ARG A 13 1.49 -5.39 0.19
N GLU A 14 0.50 -6.04 0.79
CA GLU A 14 -0.02 -7.33 0.32
C GLU A 14 -0.56 -7.21 -1.10
N ILE A 15 -1.44 -6.23 -1.36
CA ILE A 15 -2.04 -6.00 -2.68
C ILE A 15 -0.94 -5.73 -3.72
N ARG A 16 -0.01 -4.82 -3.43
CA ARG A 16 1.12 -4.51 -4.32
C ARG A 16 1.91 -5.76 -4.69
N THR A 17 2.23 -6.59 -3.71
CA THR A 17 3.07 -7.79 -3.88
C THR A 17 2.35 -8.84 -4.74
N ARG A 18 1.04 -9.06 -4.52
CA ARG A 18 0.23 -9.97 -5.36
C ARG A 18 0.16 -9.52 -6.82
N LEU A 19 0.13 -8.21 -7.06
CA LEU A 19 0.12 -7.63 -8.40
C LEU A 19 1.52 -7.53 -9.03
N GLN A 20 2.58 -7.95 -8.32
CA GLN A 20 3.98 -7.88 -8.76
C GLN A 20 4.42 -6.47 -9.22
N LEU A 21 3.84 -5.43 -8.61
CA LEU A 21 4.16 -4.05 -8.94
C LEU A 21 5.34 -3.54 -8.10
N THR A 22 6.18 -2.74 -8.72
CA THR A 22 7.12 -1.89 -7.98
C THR A 22 6.36 -0.86 -7.13
N GLN A 23 7.01 -0.34 -6.08
CA GLN A 23 6.49 0.76 -5.27
C GLN A 23 6.08 1.96 -6.13
N LYS A 24 6.89 2.31 -7.15
CA LYS A 24 6.65 3.44 -8.06
C LYS A 24 5.40 3.24 -8.91
N GLU A 25 5.23 2.06 -9.51
CA GLU A 25 4.04 1.75 -10.32
C GLU A 25 2.77 1.70 -9.47
N PHE A 26 2.89 1.16 -8.25
CA PHE A 26 1.77 1.10 -7.32
C PHE A 26 1.32 2.50 -6.87
N ALA A 27 2.27 3.39 -6.53
CA ALA A 27 1.98 4.78 -6.22
C ALA A 27 1.26 5.50 -7.38
N ALA A 28 1.74 5.30 -8.61
CA ALA A 28 1.12 5.88 -9.80
C ALA A 28 -0.34 5.40 -9.99
N ARG A 29 -0.63 4.11 -9.76
CA ARG A 29 -2.00 3.57 -9.85
C ARG A 29 -2.94 4.06 -8.76
N LEU A 30 -2.42 4.34 -7.57
CA LEU A 30 -3.19 4.92 -6.46
C LEU A 30 -3.40 6.42 -6.60
N GLY A 31 -2.73 7.09 -7.54
CA GLY A 31 -2.77 8.55 -7.69
C GLY A 31 -2.10 9.29 -6.53
N VAL A 32 -1.13 8.64 -5.85
CA VAL A 32 -0.39 9.23 -4.72
C VAL A 32 1.10 9.36 -5.04
N SER A 33 1.80 10.20 -4.28
CA SER A 33 3.25 10.33 -4.42
C SER A 33 3.97 9.12 -3.81
N LEU A 34 5.10 8.72 -4.40
CA LEU A 34 5.96 7.66 -3.86
C LEU A 34 6.44 7.95 -2.41
N PRO A 35 6.85 9.18 -2.04
CA PRO A 35 7.21 9.50 -0.66
C PRO A 35 6.04 9.29 0.33
N TYR A 36 4.81 9.63 -0.07
CA TYR A 36 3.63 9.44 0.76
C TYR A 36 3.32 7.95 0.97
N LEU A 37 3.41 7.14 -0.11
CA LEU A 37 3.26 5.69 0.00
C LEU A 37 4.32 5.03 0.90
N ASN A 38 5.54 5.58 0.95
CA ASN A 38 6.62 5.07 1.81
C ASN A 38 6.41 5.36 3.31
N GLN A 39 5.49 6.26 3.67
CA GLN A 39 5.12 6.58 5.06
C GLN A 39 3.98 5.68 5.59
N MET A 40 3.35 4.91 4.70
CA MET A 40 2.22 4.04 5.02
C MET A 40 2.66 2.66 5.55
#